data_AF-A0A9P8FTK6-F1
#
_entry.id   AF-A0A9P8FTK6-F1
#
_cell.length_a   1.000
_cell.length_b   1.000
_cell.length_c   1.000
_cell.angle_alpha   90.00
_cell.angle_beta   90.00
_cell.angle_gamma   90.00
#
_symmetry.space_group_name_H-M   'P 1'
#
loop_
_entity.id
_entity.type
_entity.pdbx_description
1 polymer ?
#
loop_
_entity_poly.entity_id
_entity_poly.type
_entity_poly.pdbx_seq_one_letter_code
_entity_poly.pdbx_strand_id
1 'polypeptide(L)'
;MAGNVPVTQSLNDIYPEDALEGQRKRWSNLLSSFKDAYGRPAEFVSRSPGRVNLIGEHIDYSLYEVIPMAVTADVLLAVAVSPANGSPTVRIANVQSDKFATRSFTIGQDGEVDIDPTSHEWTNYFKSGLRGATELLKKHGVSGIGQLNMDILADGTVPAGGGLSSSAAFVCASALAVMRAHGQETVDKKELVELAVVSERAVGVNSGGMDQAASVFSQ
;
A
#
# COMPACT_ATOMS: atom_id res chain seq x y z
N MET A 1 6.94 -8.29 -21.36
CA MET A 1 5.90 -7.53 -20.63
C MET A 1 6.08 -7.81 -19.16
N ALA A 2 5.95 -6.79 -18.32
CA ALA A 2 5.87 -6.98 -16.87
C ALA A 2 4.78 -8.01 -16.55
N GLY A 3 5.03 -8.91 -15.60
CA GLY A 3 4.00 -9.84 -15.11
C GLY A 3 2.98 -9.13 -14.22
N ASN A 4 1.96 -9.87 -13.78
CA ASN A 4 1.03 -9.38 -12.76
C ASN A 4 1.66 -9.42 -11.35
N VAL A 5 1.13 -8.63 -10.43
CA VAL A 5 1.43 -8.75 -9.00
C VAL A 5 1.03 -10.16 -8.53
N PRO A 6 1.91 -10.91 -7.86
CA PRO A 6 1.60 -12.27 -7.44
C PRO A 6 0.55 -12.29 -6.32
N VAL A 7 -0.32 -13.31 -6.36
CA VAL A 7 -1.22 -13.66 -5.26
C VAL A 7 -0.70 -14.95 -4.65
N THR A 8 -0.62 -14.99 -3.33
CA THR A 8 -0.07 -16.12 -2.58
C THR A 8 -0.96 -16.43 -1.39
N GLN A 9 -0.96 -17.70 -1.00
CA GLN A 9 -1.65 -18.22 0.17
C GLN A 9 -0.67 -18.78 1.21
N SER A 10 0.63 -18.65 0.98
CA SER A 10 1.69 -19.27 1.78
C SER A 10 2.81 -18.26 2.05
N LEU A 11 3.17 -18.09 3.32
CA LEU A 11 4.29 -17.23 3.71
C LEU A 11 5.63 -17.73 3.15
N ASN A 12 5.75 -19.01 2.80
CA ASN A 12 6.95 -19.56 2.17
C ASN A 12 7.18 -19.01 0.76
N ASP A 13 6.14 -18.48 0.12
CA ASP A 13 6.25 -17.89 -1.22
C ASP A 13 6.68 -16.41 -1.13
N ILE A 14 6.72 -15.85 0.08
CA ILE A 14 6.94 -14.42 0.36
C ILE A 14 8.27 -14.19 1.08
N TYR A 15 8.60 -15.07 2.01
CA TYR A 15 9.69 -14.89 2.96
C TYR A 15 10.66 -16.08 2.92
N PRO A 16 11.97 -15.81 3.11
CA PRO A 16 12.97 -16.87 3.25
C PRO A 16 12.75 -17.68 4.54
N GLU A 17 13.26 -18.91 4.57
CA GLU A 17 13.00 -19.88 5.64
C GLU A 17 13.32 -19.36 7.04
N ASP A 18 14.42 -18.62 7.17
CA ASP A 18 14.91 -18.04 8.42
C ASP A 18 13.99 -16.93 8.98
N ALA A 19 13.20 -16.29 8.13
CA ALA A 19 12.24 -15.26 8.53
C ALA A 19 10.84 -15.82 8.87
N LEU A 20 10.52 -17.06 8.49
CA LEU A 20 9.15 -17.58 8.53
C LEU A 20 8.55 -17.62 9.93
N GLU A 21 9.31 -17.99 10.96
CA GLU A 21 8.77 -18.09 12.33
C GLU A 21 8.33 -16.71 12.85
N GLY A 22 9.18 -15.69 12.65
CA GLY A 22 8.87 -14.31 13.00
C GLY A 22 7.69 -13.77 12.22
N GLN A 23 7.63 -14.04 10.91
CA GLN A 23 6.54 -13.57 10.07
C GLN A 23 5.21 -14.27 10.40
N ARG A 24 5.20 -15.57 10.74
CA ARG A 24 3.97 -16.24 11.22
C ARG A 24 3.39 -15.54 12.43
N LYS A 25 4.23 -15.24 13.44
CA LYS A 25 3.80 -14.50 14.64
C LYS A 25 3.24 -13.13 14.29
N ARG A 26 3.95 -12.38 13.44
CA ARG A 26 3.53 -11.05 12.98
C ARG A 26 2.18 -11.08 12.25
N TRP A 27 2.01 -11.98 11.29
CA TRP A 27 0.77 -12.13 10.53
C TRP A 27 -0.40 -12.58 11.41
N SER A 28 -0.18 -13.52 12.34
CA SER A 28 -1.21 -13.91 13.32
C SER A 28 -1.62 -12.73 14.22
N ASN A 29 -0.66 -11.94 14.69
CA ASN A 29 -0.94 -10.75 15.49
C ASN A 29 -1.72 -9.71 14.68
N LEU A 30 -1.31 -9.41 13.45
CA LEU A 30 -2.00 -8.48 12.56
C LEU A 30 -3.48 -8.88 12.38
N LEU A 31 -3.75 -10.14 12.05
CA LEU A 31 -5.12 -10.62 11.81
C LEU A 31 -5.95 -10.66 13.10
N SER A 32 -5.35 -11.01 14.24
CA SER A 32 -6.03 -10.95 15.54
C SER A 32 -6.37 -9.51 15.92
N SER A 33 -5.40 -8.60 15.86
CA SER A 33 -5.60 -7.19 16.18
C SER A 33 -6.59 -6.52 15.23
N PHE A 34 -6.63 -6.91 13.95
CA PHE A 34 -7.66 -6.45 13.02
C PHE A 34 -9.05 -6.85 13.49
N LYS A 35 -9.22 -8.12 13.86
CA LYS A 35 -10.48 -8.64 14.38
C LYS A 35 -10.89 -7.95 15.68
N ASP A 36 -9.95 -7.66 16.57
CA ASP A 36 -10.20 -6.96 17.82
C ASP A 36 -10.61 -5.50 17.58
N ALA A 37 -9.97 -4.82 16.61
CA ALA A 37 -10.25 -3.42 16.27
C ALA A 37 -11.59 -3.22 15.54
N TYR A 38 -11.97 -4.15 14.66
CA TYR A 38 -13.12 -3.99 13.76
C TYR A 38 -14.27 -4.98 14.00
N GLY A 39 -14.10 -5.94 14.90
CA GLY A 39 -15.12 -6.94 15.24
C GLY A 39 -15.36 -8.02 14.18
N ARG A 40 -14.56 -8.06 13.11
CA ARG A 40 -14.67 -9.00 11.98
C ARG A 40 -13.29 -9.38 11.43
N PRO A 41 -13.10 -10.56 10.81
CA PRO A 41 -11.84 -10.91 10.20
C PRO A 41 -11.52 -10.01 9.00
N ALA A 42 -10.23 -9.82 8.70
CA ALA A 42 -9.79 -9.24 7.44
C ALA A 42 -10.12 -10.21 6.28
N GLU A 43 -10.49 -9.67 5.13
CA GLU A 43 -10.81 -10.42 3.92
C GLU A 43 -9.54 -10.75 3.11
N PHE A 44 -8.58 -9.85 3.10
CA PHE A 44 -7.29 -10.04 2.45
C PHE A 44 -6.19 -9.17 3.10
N VAL A 45 -4.95 -9.42 2.71
CA VAL A 45 -3.80 -8.60 3.09
C VAL A 45 -3.08 -8.15 1.82
N SER A 46 -2.85 -6.85 1.65
CA SER A 46 -1.90 -6.35 0.65
C SER A 46 -0.52 -6.17 1.29
N ARG A 47 0.53 -6.47 0.53
CA ARG A 47 1.92 -6.39 0.96
C ARG A 47 2.74 -5.60 -0.05
N SER A 48 3.62 -4.74 0.43
CA SER A 48 4.71 -4.19 -0.40
C SER A 48 6.02 -4.10 0.40
N PRO A 49 7.13 -4.63 -0.11
CA PRO A 49 8.42 -4.55 0.58
C PRO A 49 9.04 -3.15 0.48
N GLY A 50 9.82 -2.78 1.49
CA GLY A 50 10.78 -1.69 1.37
C GLY A 50 11.93 -2.07 0.43
N ARG A 51 12.89 -1.16 0.23
CA ARG A 51 14.02 -1.39 -0.68
C ARG A 51 15.30 -0.76 -0.18
N VAL A 52 16.42 -1.37 -0.56
CA VAL A 52 17.76 -0.75 -0.53
C VAL A 52 18.18 -0.43 -1.95
N ASN A 53 18.99 0.61 -2.11
CA ASN A 53 19.66 0.89 -3.37
C ASN A 53 21.11 0.42 -3.27
N LEU A 54 21.58 -0.38 -4.23
CA LEU A 54 22.96 -0.85 -4.25
C LEU A 54 23.88 0.19 -4.89
N ILE A 55 23.43 0.83 -5.96
CA ILE A 55 24.15 1.91 -6.66
C ILE A 55 23.18 2.74 -7.51
N GLY A 56 23.50 4.03 -7.67
CA GLY A 56 22.71 4.97 -8.47
C GLY A 56 21.82 5.86 -7.61
N GLU A 57 22.38 6.50 -6.59
CA GLU A 57 21.66 7.51 -5.80
C GLU A 57 21.48 8.80 -6.61
N HIS A 58 20.33 9.45 -6.47
CA HIS A 58 20.09 10.79 -7.03
C HIS A 58 20.17 10.91 -8.56
N ILE A 59 19.99 9.81 -9.28
CA ILE A 59 20.04 9.80 -10.75
C ILE A 59 18.76 9.29 -11.41
N ASP A 60 17.84 8.68 -10.64
CA ASP A 60 16.58 8.12 -11.14
C ASP A 60 15.63 9.19 -11.68
N TYR A 61 15.51 10.32 -10.99
CA TYR A 61 14.72 11.47 -11.46
C TYR A 61 15.36 12.19 -12.66
N SER A 62 16.60 11.87 -12.98
CA SER A 62 17.28 12.30 -14.21
C SER A 62 17.22 11.24 -15.31
N LEU A 63 16.36 10.22 -15.14
CA LEU A 63 16.10 9.13 -16.09
C LEU A 63 17.31 8.21 -16.34
N TYR A 64 18.30 8.20 -15.45
CA TYR A 64 19.37 7.22 -15.47
C TYR A 64 18.97 5.93 -14.76
N GLU A 65 19.59 4.83 -15.18
CA GLU A 65 19.38 3.51 -14.58
C GLU A 65 20.02 3.42 -13.19
N VAL A 66 19.39 2.61 -12.32
CA VAL A 66 19.74 2.39 -10.91
C VAL A 66 19.65 0.91 -10.59
N ILE A 67 20.31 0.45 -9.51
CA ILE A 67 20.30 -0.97 -9.12
C ILE A 67 19.77 -1.13 -7.68
N PRO A 68 18.44 -1.14 -7.50
CA PRO A 68 17.83 -1.39 -6.20
C PRO A 68 17.48 -2.87 -5.99
N MET A 69 17.19 -3.23 -4.74
CA MET A 69 16.70 -4.54 -4.33
C MET A 69 15.65 -4.37 -3.22
N ALA A 70 14.54 -5.12 -3.31
CA ALA A 70 13.60 -5.21 -2.19
C ALA A 70 14.25 -5.88 -0.97
N VAL A 71 13.80 -5.51 0.22
CA VAL A 71 14.20 -6.15 1.48
C VAL A 71 13.03 -6.93 2.10
N THR A 72 13.34 -7.77 3.09
CA THR A 72 12.32 -8.54 3.83
C THR A 72 11.42 -7.66 4.69
N ALA A 73 11.89 -6.48 5.11
CA ALA A 73 11.08 -5.47 5.77
C ALA A 73 10.03 -4.92 4.81
N ASP A 74 8.77 -4.86 5.24
CA ASP A 74 7.64 -4.56 4.38
C ASP A 74 6.51 -3.84 5.12
N VAL A 75 5.53 -3.39 4.34
CA VAL A 75 4.23 -2.90 4.80
C VAL A 75 3.18 -3.95 4.50
N LEU A 76 2.39 -4.28 5.52
CA LEU A 76 1.19 -5.12 5.42
C LEU A 76 -0.04 -4.27 5.70
N LEU A 77 -1.07 -4.38 4.87
CA LEU A 77 -2.39 -3.80 5.10
C LEU A 77 -3.41 -4.94 5.13
N ALA A 78 -3.93 -5.26 6.32
CA ALA A 78 -5.08 -6.14 6.45
C ALA A 78 -6.35 -5.34 6.18
N VAL A 79 -7.23 -5.84 5.31
CA VAL A 79 -8.37 -5.08 4.78
C VAL A 79 -9.66 -5.88 4.87
N ALA A 80 -10.75 -5.22 5.26
CA ALA A 80 -12.11 -5.71 5.04
C ALA A 80 -12.96 -4.59 4.41
N VAL A 81 -13.91 -4.96 3.57
CA VAL A 81 -14.79 -4.02 2.88
C VAL A 81 -16.24 -4.25 3.28
N SER A 82 -17.07 -3.23 3.11
CA SER A 82 -18.52 -3.40 3.28
C SER A 82 -19.26 -2.35 2.45
N PRO A 83 -20.48 -2.65 1.98
CA PRO A 83 -21.28 -1.65 1.27
C PRO A 83 -21.46 -0.37 2.09
N ALA A 84 -21.35 0.78 1.42
CA ALA A 84 -21.63 2.08 1.99
C ALA A 84 -23.05 2.53 1.63
N ASN A 85 -23.80 2.99 2.63
CA ASN A 85 -25.09 3.63 2.45
C ASN A 85 -24.89 5.15 2.61
N GLY A 86 -24.55 5.84 1.52
CA GLY A 86 -24.21 7.27 1.55
C GLY A 86 -22.71 7.49 1.36
N SER A 87 -22.09 8.35 2.18
CA SER A 87 -20.68 8.67 2.06
C SER A 87 -19.80 7.49 2.53
N PRO A 88 -19.02 6.84 1.64
CA PRO A 88 -18.12 5.76 2.02
C PRO A 88 -17.07 6.28 3.00
N THR A 89 -16.78 5.48 4.03
CA THR A 89 -15.81 5.80 5.08
C THR A 89 -14.66 4.82 5.04
N VAL A 90 -13.44 5.36 5.08
CA VAL A 90 -12.22 4.59 5.33
C VAL A 90 -11.81 4.79 6.78
N ARG A 91 -11.62 3.69 7.50
CA ARG A 91 -11.05 3.67 8.85
C ARG A 91 -9.70 2.98 8.77
N ILE A 92 -8.64 3.71 9.08
CA ILE A 92 -7.27 3.20 9.04
C ILE A 92 -6.62 3.31 10.41
N ALA A 93 -6.11 2.18 10.88
CA ALA A 93 -5.38 2.04 12.13
C ALA A 93 -4.00 1.45 11.87
N ASN A 94 -3.12 1.51 12.87
CA ASN A 94 -1.79 0.91 12.82
C ASN A 94 -1.55 0.08 14.09
N VAL A 95 -0.84 -1.04 13.97
CA VAL A 95 -0.46 -1.85 15.13
C VAL A 95 0.43 -1.08 16.13
N GLN A 96 1.17 -0.06 15.66
CA GLN A 96 1.93 0.88 16.48
C GLN A 96 1.11 2.15 16.75
N SER A 97 -0.05 2.01 17.43
CA SER A 97 -1.00 3.11 17.66
C SER A 97 -0.40 4.32 18.39
N ASP A 98 0.60 4.10 19.25
CA ASP A 98 1.30 5.16 19.98
C ASP A 98 2.11 6.08 19.06
N LYS A 99 2.55 5.57 17.91
CA LYS A 99 3.30 6.33 16.89
C LYS A 99 2.41 6.82 15.76
N PHE A 100 1.42 6.01 15.38
CA PHE A 100 0.55 6.25 14.24
C PHE A 100 -0.90 6.19 14.69
N ALA A 101 -1.46 7.37 15.01
CA ALA A 101 -2.82 7.48 15.50
C ALA A 101 -3.84 6.97 14.46
N THR A 102 -4.88 6.30 14.95
CA THR A 102 -6.04 5.88 14.16
C THR A 102 -6.76 7.09 13.56
N ARG A 103 -7.24 6.92 12.33
CA ARG A 103 -7.89 7.97 11.55
C ARG A 103 -9.06 7.41 10.75
N SER A 104 -10.01 8.27 10.47
CA SER A 104 -11.12 7.98 9.58
C SER A 104 -11.40 9.17 8.68
N PHE A 105 -11.72 8.91 7.42
CA PHE A 105 -12.08 9.94 6.46
C PHE A 105 -13.12 9.39 5.47
N THR A 106 -13.90 10.29 4.88
CA THR A 106 -14.87 9.95 3.84
C THR A 106 -14.27 10.09 2.45
N ILE A 107 -14.76 9.30 1.50
CA ILE A 107 -14.40 9.42 0.08
C ILE A 107 -15.60 10.00 -0.68
N GLY A 108 -15.34 10.76 -1.74
CA GLY A 108 -16.35 11.20 -2.71
C GLY A 108 -17.04 10.02 -3.42
N GLN A 109 -18.17 10.30 -4.08
CA GLN A 109 -18.94 9.26 -4.80
C GLN A 109 -18.15 8.61 -5.94
N ASP A 110 -17.22 9.37 -6.53
CA ASP A 110 -16.36 8.91 -7.61
C ASP A 110 -14.95 8.55 -7.10
N GLY A 111 -14.79 8.33 -5.79
CA GLY A 111 -13.53 7.89 -5.21
C GLY A 111 -12.55 9.03 -4.89
N GLU A 112 -12.98 10.30 -4.93
CA GLU A 112 -12.12 11.45 -4.62
C GLU A 112 -11.75 11.51 -3.14
N VAL A 113 -10.49 11.85 -2.87
CA VAL A 113 -9.99 12.13 -1.53
C VAL A 113 -9.06 13.34 -1.55
N ASP A 114 -9.24 14.23 -0.58
CA ASP A 114 -8.37 15.38 -0.41
C ASP A 114 -7.11 15.00 0.39
N ILE A 115 -5.97 15.43 -0.14
CA ILE A 115 -4.66 15.27 0.49
C ILE A 115 -4.14 16.68 0.76
N ASP A 116 -3.94 17.00 2.03
CA ASP A 116 -3.24 18.22 2.44
C ASP A 116 -1.74 17.91 2.51
N PRO A 117 -0.92 18.39 1.55
CA PRO A 117 0.51 18.12 1.52
C PRO A 117 1.27 18.88 2.63
N THR A 118 0.64 19.86 3.29
CA THR A 118 1.24 20.58 4.41
C THR A 118 1.08 19.84 5.75
N SER A 119 0.17 18.87 5.79
CA SER A 119 -0.02 17.98 6.93
C SER A 119 0.88 16.76 6.79
N HIS A 120 1.80 16.56 7.75
CA HIS A 120 2.68 15.38 7.81
C HIS A 120 1.97 14.14 8.39
N GLU A 121 0.70 13.94 8.05
CA GLU A 121 -0.08 12.79 8.51
C GLU A 121 0.30 11.51 7.74
N TRP A 122 0.59 10.43 8.46
CA TRP A 122 0.97 9.15 7.85
C TRP A 122 -0.09 8.57 6.90
N THR A 123 -1.38 8.87 7.14
CA THR A 123 -2.46 8.39 6.27
C THR A 123 -2.49 9.07 4.90
N ASN A 124 -1.78 10.19 4.72
CA ASN A 124 -1.67 10.83 3.40
C ASN A 124 -1.00 9.89 2.38
N TYR A 125 -0.10 9.00 2.80
CA TYR A 125 0.45 7.96 1.93
C TYR A 125 -0.62 6.92 1.53
N PHE A 126 -1.57 6.60 2.43
CA PHE A 126 -2.71 5.75 2.06
C PHE A 126 -3.62 6.49 1.06
N LYS A 127 -3.98 7.73 1.35
CA LYS A 127 -4.82 8.56 0.48
C LYS A 127 -4.21 8.76 -0.90
N SER A 128 -2.88 8.87 -0.98
CA SER A 128 -2.12 8.89 -2.22
C SER A 128 -2.32 7.61 -3.03
N GLY A 129 -2.08 6.44 -2.44
CA GLY A 129 -2.33 5.15 -3.10
C GLY A 129 -3.80 4.96 -3.50
N LEU A 130 -4.75 5.40 -2.66
CA LEU A 130 -6.18 5.40 -2.95
C LEU A 130 -6.51 6.27 -4.16
N ARG A 131 -6.01 7.51 -4.21
CA ARG A 131 -6.23 8.42 -5.33
C ARG A 131 -5.71 7.81 -6.64
N GLY A 132 -4.48 7.28 -6.62
CA GLY A 132 -3.91 6.60 -7.77
C GLY A 132 -4.80 5.43 -8.21
N ALA A 133 -5.14 4.52 -7.30
CA ALA A 133 -5.97 3.36 -7.60
C ALA A 133 -7.33 3.75 -8.17
N THR A 134 -7.99 4.78 -7.62
CA THR A 134 -9.24 5.33 -8.17
C THR A 134 -9.09 5.77 -9.62
N GLU A 135 -8.00 6.45 -9.99
CA GLU A 135 -7.75 6.86 -11.38
C GLU A 135 -7.60 5.66 -12.33
N LEU A 136 -6.89 4.61 -11.89
CA LEU A 136 -6.74 3.38 -12.67
C LEU A 136 -8.05 2.57 -12.78
N LEU A 137 -8.81 2.48 -11.68
CA LEU A 137 -10.15 1.86 -11.68
C LEU A 137 -11.10 2.57 -12.65
N LYS A 138 -11.08 3.91 -12.69
CA LYS A 138 -11.85 4.70 -13.67
C LYS A 138 -11.41 4.38 -15.11
N LYS A 139 -10.09 4.28 -15.37
CA LYS A 139 -9.55 3.88 -16.68
C LYS A 139 -9.98 2.46 -17.08
N HIS A 140 -10.13 1.56 -16.11
CA HIS A 140 -10.63 0.20 -16.32
C HIS A 140 -12.17 0.12 -16.46
N GLY A 141 -12.88 1.25 -16.35
CA GLY A 141 -14.34 1.29 -16.42
C GLY A 141 -15.05 0.70 -15.19
N VAL A 142 -14.36 0.60 -14.05
CA VAL A 142 -14.94 0.14 -12.79
C VAL A 142 -15.86 1.22 -12.23
N SER A 143 -17.12 0.84 -11.98
CA SER A 143 -18.12 1.70 -11.36
C SER A 143 -18.24 1.42 -9.85
N GLY A 144 -18.89 2.33 -9.13
CA GLY A 144 -19.17 2.13 -7.70
C GLY A 144 -17.96 2.30 -6.77
N ILE A 145 -16.94 3.05 -7.20
CA ILE A 145 -15.72 3.28 -6.39
C ILE A 145 -16.06 3.95 -5.04
N GLY A 146 -17.00 4.90 -5.02
CA GLY A 146 -17.49 5.52 -3.80
C GLY A 146 -18.59 4.75 -3.07
N GLN A 147 -18.71 3.43 -3.24
CA GLN A 147 -19.77 2.63 -2.61
C GLN A 147 -19.27 1.63 -1.58
N LEU A 148 -17.98 1.68 -1.22
CA LEU A 148 -17.37 0.76 -0.26
C LEU A 148 -16.78 1.50 0.94
N ASN A 149 -17.17 1.06 2.14
CA ASN A 149 -16.42 1.31 3.35
C ASN A 149 -15.20 0.40 3.38
N MET A 150 -14.08 0.88 3.91
CA MET A 150 -12.86 0.09 4.10
C MET A 150 -12.34 0.21 5.52
N ASP A 151 -12.08 -0.94 6.13
CA ASP A 151 -11.34 -1.05 7.39
C ASP A 151 -9.95 -1.58 7.11
N ILE A 152 -8.93 -0.88 7.60
CA ILE A 152 -7.54 -1.17 7.29
C ILE A 152 -6.72 -1.14 8.58
N LEU A 153 -6.05 -2.25 8.89
CA LEU A 153 -4.99 -2.27 9.89
C LEU A 153 -3.63 -2.40 9.21
N ALA A 154 -2.78 -1.41 9.44
CA ALA A 154 -1.43 -1.36 8.92
C ALA A 154 -0.41 -1.94 9.92
N ASP A 155 0.55 -2.71 9.39
CA ASP A 155 1.75 -3.13 10.11
C ASP A 155 2.97 -3.00 9.21
N GLY A 156 3.88 -2.08 9.57
CA GLY A 156 5.10 -1.79 8.83
C GLY A 156 6.35 -2.11 9.65
N THR A 157 7.26 -2.88 9.06
CA THR A 157 8.60 -3.14 9.61
C THR A 157 9.70 -2.34 8.92
N VAL A 158 9.39 -1.65 7.81
CA VAL A 158 10.31 -0.72 7.16
C VAL A 158 10.58 0.47 8.08
N PRO A 159 11.83 0.74 8.49
CA PRO A 159 12.16 1.89 9.32
C PRO A 159 11.74 3.21 8.67
N ALA A 160 10.87 3.97 9.36
CA ALA A 160 10.45 5.29 8.90
C ALA A 160 11.65 6.24 8.82
N GLY A 161 11.80 6.94 7.69
CA GLY A 161 12.88 7.89 7.47
C GLY A 161 14.28 7.28 7.31
N GLY A 162 14.42 5.95 7.34
CA GLY A 162 15.72 5.26 7.23
C GLY A 162 16.29 5.14 5.82
N GLY A 163 15.76 5.89 4.85
CA GLY A 163 16.16 5.76 3.43
C GLY A 163 15.75 4.43 2.79
N LEU A 164 14.91 3.62 3.43
CA LEU A 164 14.44 2.30 2.97
C LEU A 164 13.09 2.36 2.23
N SER A 165 12.68 3.56 1.82
CA SER A 165 11.43 3.81 1.06
C SER A 165 10.16 3.31 1.72
N SER A 166 10.03 3.57 3.02
CA SER A 166 8.82 3.26 3.76
C SER A 166 7.57 3.92 3.17
N SER A 167 7.69 5.10 2.56
CA SER A 167 6.57 5.79 1.90
C SER A 167 6.13 5.06 0.63
N ALA A 168 7.06 4.75 -0.27
CA ALA A 168 6.75 4.07 -1.53
C ALA A 168 6.15 2.69 -1.29
N ALA A 169 6.71 1.91 -0.36
CA ALA A 169 6.13 0.62 0.03
C ALA A 169 4.69 0.79 0.54
N PHE A 170 4.44 1.81 1.37
CA PHE A 170 3.11 2.07 1.89
C PHE A 170 2.12 2.50 0.80
N VAL A 171 2.55 3.36 -0.14
CA VAL A 171 1.74 3.81 -1.29
C VAL A 171 1.41 2.62 -2.21
N CYS A 172 2.40 1.79 -2.56
CA CYS A 172 2.19 0.59 -3.38
C CYS A 172 1.24 -0.40 -2.71
N ALA A 173 1.41 -0.68 -1.41
CA ALA A 173 0.50 -1.54 -0.66
C ALA A 173 -0.93 -0.98 -0.63
N SER A 174 -1.06 0.35 -0.49
CA SER A 174 -2.35 1.04 -0.44
C SER A 174 -3.07 0.99 -1.78
N ALA A 175 -2.37 1.28 -2.88
CA ALA A 175 -2.94 1.19 -4.22
C ALA A 175 -3.38 -0.25 -4.54
N LEU A 176 -2.54 -1.24 -4.22
CA LEU A 176 -2.87 -2.65 -4.40
C LEU A 176 -4.08 -3.08 -3.56
N ALA A 177 -4.18 -2.61 -2.30
CA ALA A 177 -5.34 -2.87 -1.45
C ALA A 177 -6.64 -2.33 -2.05
N VAL A 178 -6.62 -1.09 -2.55
CA VAL A 178 -7.79 -0.45 -3.14
C VAL A 178 -8.21 -1.14 -4.44
N MET A 179 -7.25 -1.53 -5.29
CA MET A 179 -7.53 -2.33 -6.48
C MET A 179 -8.23 -3.65 -6.11
N ARG A 180 -7.69 -4.38 -5.13
CA ARG A 180 -8.26 -5.65 -4.67
C ARG A 180 -9.66 -5.47 -4.06
N ALA A 181 -9.85 -4.44 -3.25
CA ALA A 181 -11.13 -4.07 -2.64
C ALA A 181 -12.25 -3.85 -3.67
N HIS A 182 -11.89 -3.36 -4.86
CA HIS A 182 -12.81 -3.13 -5.98
C HIS A 182 -12.84 -4.28 -7.00
N GLY A 183 -12.50 -5.50 -6.55
CA GLY A 183 -12.65 -6.72 -7.34
C GLY A 183 -11.60 -6.91 -8.44
N GLN A 184 -10.50 -6.14 -8.44
CA GLN A 184 -9.41 -6.39 -9.37
C GLN A 184 -8.60 -7.60 -8.89
N GLU A 185 -8.84 -8.75 -9.53
CA GLU A 185 -8.13 -10.02 -9.24
C GLU A 185 -6.69 -10.02 -9.76
N THR A 186 -6.45 -9.31 -10.85
CA THR A 186 -5.14 -9.19 -11.50
C THR A 186 -4.76 -7.73 -11.63
N VAL A 187 -3.59 -7.37 -11.11
CA VAL A 187 -3.02 -6.03 -11.21
C VAL A 187 -1.71 -6.12 -11.97
N ASP A 188 -1.59 -5.39 -13.07
CA ASP A 188 -0.35 -5.31 -13.85
C ASP A 188 0.71 -4.56 -13.04
N LYS A 189 1.92 -5.13 -12.95
CA LYS A 189 3.01 -4.52 -12.16
C LYS A 189 3.41 -3.15 -12.69
N LYS A 190 3.42 -2.96 -14.01
CA LYS A 190 3.84 -1.71 -14.62
C LYS A 190 2.81 -0.62 -14.34
N GLU A 191 1.52 -0.90 -14.49
CA GLU A 191 0.46 0.07 -14.16
C GLU A 191 0.49 0.45 -12.68
N LEU A 192 0.72 -0.52 -11.77
CA LEU A 192 0.84 -0.24 -10.34
C LEU A 192 2.02 0.69 -10.04
N VAL A 193 3.17 0.48 -10.69
CA VAL A 193 4.35 1.34 -10.50
C VAL A 193 4.11 2.73 -11.05
N GLU A 194 3.68 2.86 -12.31
CA GLU A 194 3.44 4.16 -12.94
C GLU A 194 2.48 5.02 -12.11
N LEU A 195 1.43 4.39 -11.58
CA LEU A 195 0.47 5.00 -10.67
C LEU A 195 1.08 5.38 -9.32
N ALA A 196 1.85 4.49 -8.70
CA ALA A 196 2.48 4.76 -7.41
C ALA A 196 3.47 5.94 -7.49
N VAL A 197 4.22 6.05 -8.60
CA VAL A 197 5.12 7.20 -8.85
C VAL A 197 4.34 8.50 -8.94
N VAL A 198 3.27 8.53 -9.73
CA VAL A 198 2.48 9.77 -9.94
C VAL A 198 1.73 10.15 -8.67
N SER A 199 1.13 9.17 -7.98
CA SER A 199 0.33 9.42 -6.79
C SER A 199 1.15 9.91 -5.60
N GLU A 200 2.40 9.45 -5.42
CA GLU A 200 3.26 9.90 -4.32
C GLU A 200 3.62 11.39 -4.43
N ARG A 201 3.59 11.96 -5.65
CA ARG A 201 3.76 13.41 -5.85
C ARG A 201 2.65 14.22 -5.18
N ALA A 202 1.46 13.64 -5.00
CA ALA A 202 0.35 14.29 -4.31
C ALA A 202 0.64 14.56 -2.82
N VAL A 203 1.59 13.84 -2.21
CA VAL A 203 2.07 14.10 -0.83
C VAL A 203 3.31 14.98 -0.79
N GLY A 204 3.68 15.60 -1.92
CA GLY A 204 4.82 16.52 -2.02
C GLY A 204 6.17 15.83 -2.27
N VAL A 205 6.19 14.52 -2.52
CA VAL A 205 7.42 13.76 -2.79
C VAL A 205 7.63 13.64 -4.30
N ASN A 206 8.62 14.34 -4.83
CA ASN A 206 8.99 14.28 -6.24
C ASN A 206 10.06 13.21 -6.49
N SER A 207 9.71 11.93 -6.38
CA SER A 207 10.58 10.78 -6.64
C SER A 207 10.66 10.43 -8.15
N GLY A 208 11.77 9.80 -8.57
CA GLY A 208 12.01 9.42 -9.97
C GLY A 208 11.40 8.08 -10.38
N GLY A 209 11.08 7.21 -9.42
CA GLY A 209 10.37 5.95 -9.63
C GLY A 209 11.11 4.69 -9.19
N MET A 210 12.37 4.84 -8.76
CA MET A 210 13.21 3.73 -8.28
C MET A 210 12.53 2.91 -7.18
N ASP A 211 11.95 3.59 -6.20
CA ASP A 211 11.46 2.98 -4.97
C ASP A 211 10.24 2.08 -5.22
N GLN A 212 9.29 2.61 -5.99
CA GLN A 212 8.06 1.92 -6.37
C GLN A 212 8.40 0.75 -7.29
N ALA A 213 9.31 0.96 -8.26
CA ALA A 213 9.78 -0.10 -9.14
C ALA A 213 10.44 -1.24 -8.36
N ALA A 214 11.36 -0.93 -7.44
CA ALA A 214 12.00 -1.93 -6.59
C ALA A 214 10.98 -2.71 -5.75
N SER A 215 10.01 -2.01 -5.16
CA SER A 215 8.98 -2.62 -4.31
C SER A 215 8.09 -3.62 -5.08
N VAL A 216 7.76 -3.32 -6.34
CA VAL A 216 6.80 -4.11 -7.14
C VAL A 216 7.47 -5.17 -8.02
N PHE A 217 8.65 -4.86 -8.58
CA PHE A 217 9.31 -5.72 -9.57
C PHE A 217 10.29 -6.74 -8.99
N SER A 218 10.79 -6.53 -7.77
CA SER A 218 11.70 -7.50 -7.13
C SER A 218 11.06 -8.87 -6.98
N GLN A 219 11.91 -9.90 -6.96
CA GLN A 219 11.55 -11.32 -6.80
C GLN A 219 12.33 -11.91 -5.65
#